data_AF-A0AA91IMP0-F1
#
_entry.id   AF-A0AA91IMP0-F1
#
_cell.length_a   1.000
_cell.length_b   1.000
_cell.length_c   1.000
_cell.angle_alpha   90.00
_cell.angle_beta   90.00
_cell.angle_gamma   90.00
#
_symmetry.space_group_name_H-M   'P 1'
#
loop_
_entity.id
_entity.type
_entity.pdbx_description
1 polymer ?
#
loop_
_entity_poly.entity_id
_entity_poly.type
_entity_poly.pdbx_seq_one_letter_code
_entity_poly.pdbx_strand_id
1 'polypeptide(L)'
;MKQFLMKHNLALFSLVATCVLIYTLANWQVMPFTQRMLGLFVFGITLHLWEEGRFPGGFTEMIAEKLNFKADDIHFGQIITSCYVVFIVFVPLFFPHVLFLAIAPMLLGLLEPVAHLLAIRMSSTRYYSPGLVTAVVVLMPISLYTLHHIATHMETHFSTWLMAFLYMLVGLLIAQRLVISASGMKYSEFLKNVRRRLFAK
;
A
#
# COMPACT_ATOMS: atom_id res chain seq x y z
N MET A 1 -4.63 -7.59 -25.63
CA MET A 1 -4.54 -8.09 -24.23
C MET A 1 -3.72 -7.16 -23.33
N LYS A 2 -2.42 -6.93 -23.59
CA LYS A 2 -1.55 -6.08 -22.75
C LYS A 2 -2.10 -4.67 -22.47
N GLN A 3 -2.45 -3.91 -23.51
CA GLN A 3 -3.00 -2.55 -23.37
C GLN A 3 -4.32 -2.50 -22.60
N PHE A 4 -5.16 -3.54 -22.74
CA PHE A 4 -6.42 -3.64 -22.01
C PHE A 4 -6.17 -3.81 -20.50
N LEU A 5 -5.24 -4.69 -20.12
CA LEU A 5 -4.85 -4.91 -18.72
C LEU A 5 -4.22 -3.67 -18.11
N MET A 6 -3.35 -2.96 -18.84
CA MET A 6 -2.75 -1.71 -18.37
C MET A 6 -3.81 -0.62 -18.11
N LYS A 7 -4.80 -0.50 -19.00
CA LYS A 7 -5.84 0.53 -18.91
C LYS A 7 -6.88 0.27 -17.83
N HIS A 8 -7.23 -1.01 -17.59
CA HIS A 8 -8.31 -1.41 -16.69
C HIS A 8 -7.81 -2.15 -15.42
N ASN A 9 -6.52 -2.12 -15.13
CA ASN A 9 -5.92 -2.80 -13.96
C ASN A 9 -6.68 -2.54 -12.67
N LEU A 10 -6.98 -1.28 -12.35
CA LEU A 10 -7.63 -0.88 -11.12
C LEU A 10 -9.09 -1.32 -11.09
N ALA A 11 -9.79 -1.30 -12.23
CA ALA A 11 -11.16 -1.80 -12.32
C ALA A 11 -11.22 -3.32 -12.11
N LEU A 12 -10.28 -4.06 -12.71
CA LEU A 12 -10.15 -5.51 -12.51
C LEU A 12 -9.80 -5.82 -11.05
N PHE A 13 -8.86 -5.08 -10.46
CA PHE A 13 -8.51 -5.21 -9.05
C PHE A 13 -9.69 -4.89 -8.13
N SER A 14 -10.50 -3.89 -8.49
CA SER A 14 -11.74 -3.54 -7.77
C SER A 14 -12.77 -4.65 -7.82
N LEU A 15 -12.96 -5.27 -8.98
CA LEU A 15 -13.87 -6.41 -9.11
C LEU A 15 -13.45 -7.54 -8.15
N VAL A 16 -12.16 -7.90 -8.16
CA VAL A 16 -11.62 -8.92 -7.26
C VAL A 16 -11.80 -8.51 -5.79
N ALA A 17 -11.45 -7.28 -5.44
CA ALA A 17 -11.58 -6.77 -4.07
C ALA A 17 -13.03 -6.74 -3.58
N THR A 18 -13.99 -6.39 -4.44
CA THR A 18 -15.42 -6.45 -4.14
C THR A 18 -15.87 -7.90 -3.93
N CYS A 19 -15.44 -8.85 -4.77
CA CYS A 19 -15.74 -10.27 -4.55
C CYS A 19 -15.17 -10.77 -3.21
N VAL A 20 -13.93 -10.40 -2.87
CA VAL A 20 -13.31 -10.73 -1.57
C VAL A 20 -14.10 -10.13 -0.42
N LEU A 21 -14.54 -8.87 -0.54
CA LEU A 21 -15.37 -8.22 0.48
C LEU A 21 -16.69 -8.96 0.69
N ILE A 22 -17.42 -9.24 -0.40
CA ILE A 22 -18.70 -9.97 -0.33
C ILE A 22 -18.51 -11.34 0.33
N TYR A 23 -17.49 -12.09 -0.10
CA TYR A 23 -17.16 -13.38 0.50
C TYR A 23 -16.84 -13.24 1.99
N THR A 24 -16.05 -12.23 2.36
CA THR A 24 -15.64 -11.96 3.75
C THR A 24 -16.84 -11.64 4.64
N LEU A 25 -17.77 -10.81 4.15
CA LEU A 25 -18.98 -10.45 4.88
C LEU A 25 -19.96 -11.62 4.98
N ALA A 26 -20.12 -12.40 3.91
CA ALA A 26 -21.00 -13.57 3.88
C ALA A 26 -20.50 -14.70 4.81
N ASN A 27 -19.19 -14.84 4.97
CA ASN A 27 -18.55 -15.89 5.78
C ASN A 27 -17.95 -15.35 7.09
N TRP A 28 -18.41 -14.18 7.56
CA TRP A 28 -17.80 -13.45 8.68
C TRP A 28 -17.71 -14.27 9.97
N GLN A 29 -18.65 -15.16 10.24
CA GLN A 29 -18.66 -15.95 11.49
C GLN A 29 -17.73 -17.16 11.46
N VAL A 30 -17.44 -17.69 10.26
CA VAL A 30 -16.65 -18.91 10.09
C VAL A 30 -15.19 -18.63 9.72
N MET A 31 -14.92 -17.46 9.14
CA MET A 31 -13.56 -17.09 8.75
C MET A 31 -12.67 -16.78 9.98
N PRO A 32 -11.41 -17.25 9.99
CA PRO A 32 -10.43 -16.84 10.98
C PRO A 32 -10.32 -15.31 11.08
N PHE A 33 -10.06 -14.80 12.28
CA PHE A 33 -9.93 -13.36 12.53
C PHE A 33 -9.00 -12.65 11.55
N THR A 34 -7.77 -13.14 11.40
CA THR A 34 -6.76 -12.60 10.49
C THR A 34 -7.23 -12.60 9.03
N GLN A 35 -7.95 -13.63 8.59
CA GLN A 35 -8.49 -13.71 7.23
C GLN A 35 -9.55 -12.64 6.97
N ARG A 36 -10.43 -12.40 7.95
CA ARG A 36 -11.47 -11.36 7.86
C ARG A 36 -10.85 -9.99 7.75
N MET A 37 -9.85 -9.72 8.58
CA MET A 37 -9.15 -8.43 8.58
C MET A 37 -8.38 -8.21 7.28
N LEU A 38 -7.70 -9.24 6.76
CA LEU A 38 -7.08 -9.19 5.44
C LEU A 38 -8.11 -8.96 4.33
N GLY A 39 -9.28 -9.60 4.38
CA GLY A 39 -10.36 -9.40 3.42
C GLY A 39 -10.88 -7.96 3.39
N LEU A 40 -11.10 -7.35 4.56
CA LEU A 40 -11.42 -5.93 4.66
C LEU A 40 -10.28 -5.04 4.15
N PHE A 41 -9.03 -5.40 4.47
CA PHE A 41 -7.86 -4.65 4.04
C PHE A 41 -7.65 -4.69 2.53
N VAL A 42 -7.92 -5.81 1.84
CA VAL A 42 -7.89 -5.89 0.36
C VAL A 42 -8.85 -4.87 -0.25
N PHE A 43 -10.05 -4.73 0.30
CA PHE A 43 -10.98 -3.70 -0.16
C PHE A 43 -10.49 -2.30 0.17
N GLY A 44 -10.02 -2.08 1.40
CA GLY A 44 -9.48 -0.79 1.83
C GLY A 44 -8.29 -0.30 1.00
N ILE A 45 -7.33 -1.16 0.70
CA ILE A 45 -6.16 -0.81 -0.12
C ILE A 45 -6.57 -0.55 -1.56
N THR A 46 -7.64 -1.17 -2.04
CA THR A 46 -8.19 -0.85 -3.37
C THR A 46 -8.78 0.56 -3.40
N LEU A 47 -9.55 0.95 -2.37
CA LEU A 47 -10.02 2.33 -2.23
C LEU A 47 -8.85 3.31 -2.17
N HIS A 48 -7.76 2.93 -1.49
CA HIS A 48 -6.55 3.72 -1.43
C HIS A 48 -5.91 3.94 -2.82
N LEU A 49 -5.78 2.88 -3.62
CA LEU A 49 -5.30 2.98 -5.00
C LEU A 49 -6.22 3.86 -5.88
N TRP A 50 -7.53 3.84 -5.63
CA TRP A 50 -8.47 4.76 -6.28
C TRP A 50 -8.23 6.21 -5.89
N GLU A 51 -8.01 6.47 -4.60
CA GLU A 51 -7.72 7.81 -4.11
C GLU A 51 -6.42 8.36 -4.70
N GLU A 52 -5.36 7.55 -4.72
CA GLU A 52 -4.05 7.91 -5.29
C GLU A 52 -4.10 8.14 -6.80
N GLY A 53 -4.81 7.27 -7.53
CA GLY A 53 -4.70 7.17 -8.98
C GLY A 53 -5.86 7.76 -9.79
N ARG A 54 -7.03 8.02 -9.19
CA ARG A 54 -8.24 8.38 -9.96
C ARG A 54 -9.07 9.49 -9.32
N PHE A 55 -9.48 9.35 -8.05
CA PHE A 55 -10.36 10.32 -7.41
C PHE A 55 -10.00 10.55 -5.94
N PRO A 56 -9.42 11.70 -5.58
CA PRO A 56 -9.12 12.84 -6.45
C PRO A 56 -7.93 12.59 -7.41
N GLY A 57 -7.12 11.57 -7.16
CA GLY A 57 -5.98 11.20 -8.01
C GLY A 57 -4.83 12.21 -7.96
N GLY A 58 -3.72 11.90 -8.64
CA GLY A 58 -2.60 12.84 -8.79
C GLY A 58 -1.42 12.59 -7.84
N PHE A 59 -1.40 11.46 -7.12
CA PHE A 59 -0.30 11.16 -6.18
C PHE A 59 1.04 10.97 -6.90
N THR A 60 1.03 10.20 -7.98
CA THR A 60 2.26 9.91 -8.76
C THR A 60 2.82 11.19 -9.38
N GLU A 61 1.95 12.04 -9.92
CA GLU A 61 2.27 13.33 -10.51
C GLU A 61 2.85 14.28 -9.45
N MET A 62 2.27 14.32 -8.26
CA MET A 62 2.77 15.11 -7.14
C MET A 62 4.19 14.70 -6.74
N ILE A 63 4.46 13.40 -6.64
CA ILE A 63 5.81 12.89 -6.32
C ILE A 63 6.78 13.18 -7.48
N ALA A 64 6.35 12.94 -8.73
CA ALA A 64 7.13 13.17 -9.93
C ALA A 64 7.60 14.62 -10.07
N GLU A 65 6.68 15.58 -9.91
CA GLU A 65 6.94 17.01 -9.98
C GLU A 65 7.98 17.45 -8.93
N LYS A 66 7.87 16.97 -7.68
CA LYS A 66 8.73 17.44 -6.60
C LYS A 66 10.11 16.79 -6.59
N LEU A 67 10.22 15.56 -7.07
CA LEU A 67 11.48 14.81 -7.12
C LEU A 67 12.24 14.97 -8.43
N ASN A 68 11.76 15.80 -9.37
CA ASN A 68 12.29 15.93 -10.72
C ASN A 68 12.40 14.57 -11.42
N PHE A 69 11.39 13.74 -11.19
CA PHE A 69 11.29 12.39 -11.71
C PHE A 69 10.34 12.43 -12.91
N LYS A 70 10.80 12.02 -14.09
CA LYS A 70 9.91 11.84 -15.24
C LYS A 70 9.27 10.47 -15.13
N ALA A 71 7.99 10.42 -14.82
CA ALA A 71 7.22 9.18 -14.96
C ALA A 71 6.99 8.92 -16.47
N ASP A 72 8.01 8.42 -17.18
CA ASP A 72 7.90 8.13 -18.62
C ASP A 72 6.76 7.12 -18.92
N ASP A 73 6.41 6.27 -17.94
CA ASP A 73 5.23 5.42 -17.98
C ASP A 73 4.54 5.34 -16.60
N ILE A 74 3.56 6.22 -16.37
CA ILE A 74 2.71 6.20 -15.15
C ILE A 74 1.99 4.85 -14.98
N HIS A 75 1.64 4.17 -16.08
CA HIS A 75 0.96 2.87 -16.03
C HIS A 75 1.89 1.75 -15.57
N PHE A 76 3.20 1.84 -15.85
CA PHE A 76 4.18 0.90 -15.31
C PHE A 76 4.26 1.00 -13.78
N GLY A 77 4.34 2.22 -13.24
CA GLY A 77 4.32 2.46 -11.79
C GLY A 77 3.08 1.85 -11.12
N GLN A 78 1.91 2.12 -11.68
CA GLN A 78 0.64 1.55 -11.20
C GLN A 78 0.60 0.02 -11.20
N ILE A 79 1.21 -0.61 -12.20
CA ILE A 79 1.31 -2.08 -12.27
C ILE A 79 2.22 -2.63 -11.19
N ILE A 80 3.39 -2.04 -10.97
CA ILE A 80 4.30 -2.47 -9.91
C ILE A 80 3.65 -2.32 -8.54
N THR A 81 2.98 -1.20 -8.27
CA THR A 81 2.20 -1.01 -7.05
C THR A 81 1.10 -2.07 -6.92
N SER A 82 0.35 -2.34 -7.99
CA SER A 82 -0.70 -3.37 -7.99
C SER A 82 -0.15 -4.77 -7.72
N CYS A 83 0.99 -5.13 -8.33
CA CYS A 83 1.67 -6.40 -8.09
C CYS A 83 2.15 -6.50 -6.63
N TYR A 84 2.67 -5.41 -6.07
CA TYR A 84 3.07 -5.37 -4.67
C TYR A 84 1.86 -5.56 -3.74
N VAL A 85 0.73 -4.90 -4.01
CA VAL A 85 -0.51 -5.08 -3.22
C VAL A 85 -1.00 -6.53 -3.28
N VAL A 86 -0.97 -7.17 -4.46
CA VAL A 86 -1.30 -8.60 -4.59
C VAL A 86 -0.37 -9.45 -3.72
N PHE A 87 0.94 -9.19 -3.76
CA PHE A 87 1.93 -9.93 -3.00
C PHE A 87 1.81 -9.74 -1.48
N ILE A 88 1.58 -8.51 -1.01
CA ILE A 88 1.60 -8.16 0.41
C ILE A 88 0.26 -8.36 1.11
N VAL A 89 -0.87 -8.34 0.38
CA VAL A 89 -2.22 -8.47 0.98
C VAL A 89 -2.97 -9.68 0.45
N PHE A 90 -3.06 -9.84 -0.88
CA PHE A 90 -3.91 -10.87 -1.48
C PHE A 90 -3.37 -12.28 -1.26
N VAL A 91 -2.06 -12.49 -1.37
CA VAL A 91 -1.43 -13.80 -1.08
C VAL A 91 -1.64 -14.19 0.38
N PRO A 92 -1.36 -13.34 1.40
CA PRO A 92 -1.66 -13.65 2.80
C PRO A 92 -3.10 -14.06 3.12
N LEU A 93 -4.08 -13.64 2.31
CA LEU A 93 -5.50 -14.02 2.50
C LEU A 93 -5.70 -15.55 2.49
N PHE A 94 -4.83 -16.28 1.80
CA PHE A 94 -4.88 -17.75 1.72
C PHE A 94 -4.10 -18.45 2.83
N PHE A 95 -3.34 -17.71 3.64
CA PHE A 95 -2.51 -18.24 4.73
C PHE A 95 -2.85 -17.58 6.08
N PRO A 96 -4.12 -17.63 6.52
CA PRO A 96 -4.57 -16.84 7.67
C PRO A 96 -3.90 -17.21 9.00
N HIS A 97 -3.32 -18.40 9.11
CA HIS A 97 -2.63 -18.87 10.31
C HIS A 97 -1.14 -18.49 10.35
N VAL A 98 -0.59 -17.97 9.24
CA VAL A 98 0.80 -17.51 9.17
C VAL A 98 0.86 -16.05 9.59
N LEU A 99 1.00 -15.80 10.89
CA LEU A 99 0.79 -14.47 11.48
C LEU A 99 1.66 -13.36 10.90
N PHE A 100 2.92 -13.63 10.55
CA PHE A 100 3.78 -12.59 9.97
C PHE A 100 3.25 -12.08 8.61
N LEU A 101 2.60 -12.95 7.82
CA LEU A 101 1.97 -12.58 6.56
C LEU A 101 0.70 -11.74 6.78
N ALA A 102 -0.01 -11.94 7.89
CA ALA A 102 -1.16 -11.13 8.26
C ALA A 102 -0.77 -9.77 8.86
N ILE A 103 0.33 -9.72 9.62
CA ILE A 103 0.83 -8.50 10.27
C ILE A 103 1.45 -7.54 9.24
N ALA A 104 2.20 -8.05 8.26
CA ALA A 104 2.91 -7.26 7.27
C ALA A 104 2.04 -6.20 6.54
N PRO A 105 0.86 -6.53 5.98
CA PRO A 105 -0.01 -5.54 5.37
C PRO A 105 -0.61 -4.55 6.37
N MET A 106 -0.82 -4.95 7.63
CA MET A 106 -1.26 -4.00 8.66
C MET A 106 -0.16 -2.98 8.97
N LEU A 107 1.10 -3.39 9.00
CA LEU A 107 2.22 -2.45 9.12
C LEU A 107 2.29 -1.49 7.93
N LEU A 108 2.00 -1.97 6.72
CA LEU A 108 1.86 -1.12 5.54
C LEU A 108 0.73 -0.10 5.74
N GLY A 109 -0.44 -0.53 6.23
CA GLY A 109 -1.56 0.36 6.53
C GLY A 109 -1.29 1.43 7.58
N LEU A 110 -0.33 1.21 8.49
CA LEU A 110 0.19 2.25 9.39
C LEU A 110 1.25 3.15 8.76
N LEU A 111 2.01 2.63 7.78
CA LEU A 111 3.03 3.38 7.06
C LEU A 111 2.41 4.36 6.05
N GLU A 112 1.29 4.00 5.41
CA GLU A 112 0.65 4.84 4.38
C GLU A 112 0.33 6.26 4.87
N PRO A 113 -0.34 6.49 6.03
CA PRO A 113 -0.57 7.85 6.53
C PRO A 113 0.73 8.63 6.70
N VAL A 114 1.80 7.98 7.19
CA VAL A 114 3.11 8.61 7.37
C VAL A 114 3.72 9.00 6.03
N ALA A 115 3.70 8.10 5.04
CA ALA A 115 4.22 8.35 3.70
C ALA A 115 3.50 9.53 3.03
N HIS A 116 2.18 9.59 3.16
CA HIS A 116 1.33 10.65 2.64
C HIS A 116 1.60 12.00 3.33
N LEU A 117 1.73 12.02 4.65
CA LEU A 117 2.13 13.23 5.40
C LEU A 117 3.53 13.72 5.03
N LEU A 118 4.49 12.82 4.79
CA LEU A 118 5.82 13.18 4.31
C LEU A 118 5.77 13.76 2.89
N ALA A 119 4.93 13.20 2.02
CA ALA A 119 4.72 13.70 0.67
C ALA A 119 4.12 15.11 0.67
N ILE A 120 3.17 15.39 1.57
CA ILE A 120 2.64 16.73 1.83
C ILE A 120 3.74 17.67 2.29
N ARG A 121 4.58 17.25 3.26
CA ARG A 121 5.69 18.07 3.76
C ARG A 121 6.70 18.45 2.66
N MET A 122 6.89 17.59 1.67
CA MET A 122 7.74 17.89 0.50
C MET A 122 7.08 18.83 -0.51
N SER A 123 5.78 19.10 -0.37
CA SER A 123 5.01 19.99 -1.21
C SER A 123 4.73 21.32 -0.49
N SER A 124 5.22 22.43 -1.05
CA SER A 124 4.95 23.76 -0.50
C SER A 124 3.55 24.30 -0.82
N THR A 125 2.79 23.62 -1.69
CA THR A 125 1.53 24.15 -2.24
C THR A 125 0.32 23.25 -2.00
N ARG A 126 0.52 22.05 -1.44
CA ARG A 126 -0.58 21.10 -1.19
C ARG A 126 -0.64 20.77 0.30
N TYR A 127 -1.85 20.83 0.85
CA TYR A 127 -2.15 20.41 2.23
C TYR A 127 -2.69 18.97 2.30
N TYR A 128 -2.76 18.31 1.16
CA TYR A 128 -3.36 17.00 1.00
C TYR A 128 -2.60 16.22 -0.08
N SER A 129 -2.38 14.93 0.19
CA SER A 129 -1.89 13.96 -0.78
C SER A 129 -3.02 12.97 -1.10
N PRO A 130 -3.31 12.72 -2.38
CA PRO A 130 -4.25 11.69 -2.79
C PRO A 130 -3.81 10.35 -2.21
N GLY A 131 -4.66 9.70 -1.42
CA GLY A 131 -4.36 8.48 -0.66
C GLY A 131 -4.45 8.69 0.87
N LEU A 132 -4.30 9.93 1.35
CA LEU A 132 -4.28 10.21 2.79
C LEU A 132 -5.61 9.86 3.48
N VAL A 133 -6.77 10.15 2.88
CA VAL A 133 -8.07 9.96 3.53
C VAL A 133 -8.32 8.48 3.78
N THR A 134 -8.18 7.64 2.76
CA THR A 134 -8.34 6.19 2.89
C THR A 134 -7.25 5.58 3.78
N ALA A 135 -6.02 6.11 3.75
CA ALA A 135 -4.98 5.66 4.67
C ALA A 135 -5.38 5.89 6.13
N VAL A 136 -5.88 7.08 6.47
CA VAL A 136 -6.24 7.46 7.85
C VAL A 136 -7.58 6.87 8.28
N VAL A 137 -8.59 6.83 7.41
CA VAL A 137 -9.97 6.48 7.76
C VAL A 137 -10.26 4.99 7.56
N VAL A 138 -9.52 4.31 6.68
CA VAL A 138 -9.78 2.90 6.33
C VAL A 138 -8.61 2.01 6.72
N LEU A 139 -7.42 2.25 6.18
CA LEU A 139 -6.27 1.34 6.38
C LEU A 139 -5.78 1.35 7.82
N MET A 140 -5.58 2.53 8.40
CA MET A 140 -5.05 2.69 9.75
C MET A 140 -5.98 2.07 10.81
N PRO A 141 -7.31 2.31 10.82
CA PRO A 141 -8.20 1.70 11.81
C PRO A 141 -8.24 0.17 11.72
N ILE A 142 -8.31 -0.39 10.50
CA ILE A 142 -8.24 -1.85 10.30
C ILE A 142 -6.91 -2.38 10.85
N SER A 143 -5.80 -1.70 10.54
CA SER A 143 -4.47 -2.09 10.97
C SER A 143 -4.32 -2.05 12.48
N LEU A 144 -4.69 -0.95 13.13
CA LEU A 144 -4.60 -0.78 14.57
C LEU A 144 -5.45 -1.83 15.31
N TYR A 145 -6.69 -2.03 14.88
CA TYR A 145 -7.57 -3.03 15.48
C TYR A 145 -7.01 -4.45 15.33
N THR A 146 -6.54 -4.79 14.13
CA THR A 146 -5.98 -6.12 13.84
C THR A 146 -4.71 -6.38 14.64
N LEU A 147 -3.77 -5.42 14.65
CA LEU A 147 -2.51 -5.55 15.37
C LEU A 147 -2.73 -5.60 16.88
N HIS A 148 -3.65 -4.79 17.40
CA HIS A 148 -4.03 -4.84 18.81
C HIS A 148 -4.58 -6.23 19.18
N HIS A 149 -5.51 -6.77 18.38
CA HIS A 149 -6.08 -8.09 18.63
C HIS A 149 -5.03 -9.19 18.56
N ILE A 150 -4.17 -9.20 17.54
CA ILE A 150 -3.07 -10.17 17.41
C ILE A 150 -2.13 -10.08 18.62
N ALA A 151 -1.75 -8.87 19.05
CA ALA A 151 -0.82 -8.69 20.16
C ALA A 151 -1.39 -9.11 21.53
N THR A 152 -2.72 -9.13 21.69
CA THR A 152 -3.39 -9.36 22.98
C THR A 152 -4.06 -10.73 23.09
N HIS A 153 -4.46 -11.34 21.98
CA HIS A 153 -5.24 -12.57 21.96
C HIS A 153 -4.57 -13.73 21.23
N MET A 154 -3.43 -13.50 20.55
CA MET A 154 -2.72 -14.54 19.81
C MET A 154 -1.30 -14.70 20.33
N GLU A 155 -0.80 -15.93 20.30
CA GLU A 155 0.59 -16.20 20.64
C GLU A 155 1.49 -15.66 19.54
N THR A 156 2.29 -14.64 19.87
CA THR A 156 3.27 -14.06 18.96
C THR A 156 4.63 -13.96 19.62
N HIS A 157 5.67 -14.24 18.86
CA HIS A 157 7.05 -14.01 19.25
C HIS A 157 7.58 -12.76 18.55
N PHE A 158 8.63 -12.17 19.13
CA PHE A 158 9.34 -11.05 18.50
C PHE A 158 9.79 -11.36 17.06
N SER A 159 10.18 -12.60 16.78
CA SER A 159 10.54 -13.06 15.43
C SER A 159 9.41 -12.88 14.42
N THR A 160 8.15 -13.12 14.81
CA THR A 160 6.97 -12.92 13.96
C THR A 160 6.85 -11.45 13.53
N TRP A 161 7.02 -10.53 14.47
CA TRP A 161 6.99 -9.09 14.22
C TRP A 161 8.14 -8.63 13.34
N LEU A 162 9.36 -9.12 13.61
CA LEU A 162 10.53 -8.83 12.82
C LEU A 162 10.38 -9.34 11.38
N MET A 163 9.90 -10.57 11.19
CA MET A 163 9.64 -11.14 9.86
C MET A 163 8.57 -10.35 9.12
N ALA A 164 7.48 -9.94 9.78
CA ALA A 164 6.45 -9.12 9.16
C ALA A 164 6.99 -7.77 8.69
N PHE A 165 7.77 -7.10 9.54
CA PHE A 165 8.43 -5.84 9.21
C PHE A 165 9.39 -6.00 8.04
N LEU A 166 10.27 -7.01 8.06
CA LEU A 166 11.22 -7.26 6.98
C LEU A 166 10.52 -7.63 5.68
N TYR A 167 9.48 -8.47 5.72
CA TYR A 167 8.70 -8.87 4.55
C TYR A 167 8.04 -7.66 3.87
N MET A 168 7.41 -6.79 4.66
CA MET A 168 6.82 -5.53 4.18
C MET A 168 7.89 -4.56 3.65
N LEU A 169 8.96 -4.32 4.42
CA LEU A 169 10.00 -3.37 4.05
C LEU A 169 10.74 -3.79 2.77
N VAL A 170 11.13 -5.06 2.66
CA VAL A 170 11.85 -5.57 1.49
C VAL A 170 10.96 -5.51 0.25
N GLY A 171 9.70 -5.92 0.35
CA GLY A 171 8.75 -5.83 -0.75
C GLY A 171 8.54 -4.39 -1.22
N LEU A 172 8.33 -3.46 -0.27
CA LEU A 172 8.18 -2.04 -0.56
C LEU A 172 9.43 -1.45 -1.23
N LEU A 173 10.63 -1.74 -0.73
CA LEU A 173 11.88 -1.25 -1.29
C LEU A 173 12.13 -1.79 -2.71
N ILE A 174 11.80 -3.06 -2.97
CA ILE A 174 11.87 -3.63 -4.32
C ILE A 174 10.90 -2.92 -5.25
N ALA A 175 9.63 -2.80 -4.86
CA ALA A 175 8.61 -2.12 -5.67
C ALA A 175 9.04 -0.68 -5.99
N GLN A 176 9.43 0.08 -4.96
CA GLN A 176 9.90 1.45 -5.11
C GLN A 176 11.12 1.55 -6.03
N ARG A 177 12.11 0.66 -5.86
CA ARG A 177 13.32 0.63 -6.70
C ARG A 177 12.99 0.33 -8.16
N LEU A 178 12.06 -0.58 -8.43
CA LEU A 178 11.62 -0.90 -9.80
C LEU A 178 10.97 0.32 -10.47
N VAL A 179 10.07 1.00 -9.78
CA VAL A 179 9.43 2.23 -10.29
C VAL A 179 10.47 3.32 -10.55
N ILE A 180 11.41 3.52 -9.62
CA ILE A 180 12.46 4.54 -9.77
C ILE A 180 13.39 4.21 -10.93
N SER A 181 13.81 2.96 -11.04
CA SER A 181 14.74 2.55 -12.10
C SER A 181 14.10 2.63 -13.48
N ALA A 182 12.79 2.38 -13.58
CA ALA A 182 12.04 2.50 -14.83
C ALA A 182 11.95 3.94 -15.36
N SER A 183 12.19 4.95 -14.53
CA SER A 183 12.24 6.35 -14.95
C SER A 183 13.63 6.82 -15.42
N GLY A 184 14.62 5.91 -15.44
CA GLY A 184 16.01 6.26 -15.69
C GLY A 184 16.74 6.99 -14.55
N MET A 185 16.11 7.19 -13.38
CA MET A 185 16.76 7.82 -12.23
C MET A 185 17.52 6.79 -11.40
N LYS A 186 18.74 7.12 -10.96
CA LYS A 186 19.46 6.27 -9.99
C LYS A 186 18.79 6.34 -8.62
N TYR A 187 18.65 5.21 -7.94
CA TYR A 187 18.02 5.16 -6.62
C TYR A 187 18.73 6.06 -5.58
N SER A 188 20.05 6.19 -5.64
CA SER A 188 20.81 7.10 -4.77
C SER A 188 20.48 8.59 -5.02
N GLU A 189 20.19 8.95 -6.27
CA GLU A 189 19.78 10.29 -6.64
C GLU A 189 18.37 10.59 -6.13
N PHE A 190 17.45 9.62 -6.25
CA PHE A 190 16.12 9.71 -5.66
C PHE A 190 16.19 9.99 -4.15
N LEU A 191 16.98 9.22 -3.39
CA LEU A 191 17.15 9.43 -1.95
C LEU A 191 17.74 10.80 -1.62
N LYS A 192 18.70 11.28 -2.42
CA LYS A 192 19.27 12.63 -2.28
C LYS A 192 18.20 13.71 -2.51
N ASN A 193 17.33 13.54 -3.50
CA ASN A 193 16.25 14.46 -3.80
C ASN A 193 15.19 14.49 -2.68
N VAL A 194 14.79 13.32 -2.17
CA VAL A 194 13.87 13.20 -1.03
C VAL A 194 14.44 13.92 0.20
N ARG A 195 15.68 13.63 0.58
CA ARG A 195 16.36 14.27 1.72
C ARG A 195 16.42 15.79 1.54
N ARG A 196 16.82 16.26 0.35
CA ARG A 196 16.89 17.70 0.07
C ARG A 196 15.53 18.38 0.23
N ARG A 197 14.44 17.75 -0.21
CA ARG A 197 13.09 18.33 -0.12
C ARG A 197 12.53 18.30 1.30
N LEU A 198 12.73 17.22 2.06
CA LEU A 198 12.22 17.10 3.43
C LEU A 198 12.90 18.05 4.43
N PHE A 199 14.17 18.38 4.18
CA PHE A 199 15.00 19.19 5.09
C PHE A 199 15.45 20.53 4.49
N ALA A 200 14.97 20.90 3.30
CA ALA A 200 15.11 22.28 2.82
C ALA A 200 14.29 23.18 3.75
N LYS A 201 14.94 24.22 4.29
CA LYS A 201 14.28 25.29 5.04
C LYS A 201 13.51 26.19 4.09
#